data_AF-A0A6B3HLM5-F1
#
_entry.id   AF-A0A6B3HLM5-F1
#
_cell.length_a   1.000
_cell.length_b   1.000
_cell.length_c   1.000
_cell.angle_alpha   90.00
_cell.angle_beta   90.00
_cell.angle_gamma   90.00
#
_symmetry.space_group_name_H-M   'P 1'
#
loop_
_entity.id
_entity.type
_entity.pdbx_description
1 polymer ?
#
loop_
_entity_poly.entity_id
_entity_poly.type
_entity_poly.pdbx_seq_one_letter_code
_entity_poly.pdbx_strand_id
1 'polypeptide(L)'
;VPSGVSALGLALYVYTVGLESGPSFFRELRGQLAVMAGAVVALVVTAVVVGLVGHYGFGISGPFLAGGYAGIGTTTPGLAAAQDASADPTQPAVGYAIGYPLAVVITIMFVSAVAARRTWTARRDPDSGLPSTLITRTVEVARETHWADVPGVTAHRVLASEYRPADGVTRVARELDRLSPGDRVVLVGGEDDVAAATEALGYLAPRHLLDDRSAVDYRRVLLTNPDLAGHTVAELGLGE
;
A
#
# COMPACT_ATOMS: atom_id res chain seq x y z
N VAL A 1 -12.01 -38.42 -6.24
CA VAL A 1 -13.36 -37.81 -6.23
C VAL A 1 -14.10 -38.32 -7.46
N PRO A 2 -15.38 -38.74 -7.39
CA PRO A 2 -16.13 -39.13 -8.58
C PRO A 2 -16.15 -37.96 -9.59
N SER A 3 -15.92 -38.23 -10.87
CA SER A 3 -15.82 -37.21 -11.94
C SER A 3 -17.02 -36.27 -11.99
N GLY A 4 -18.23 -36.79 -11.72
CA GLY A 4 -19.46 -35.99 -11.69
C GLY A 4 -19.48 -34.89 -10.63
N VAL A 5 -18.80 -35.07 -9.48
CA VAL A 5 -18.78 -34.07 -8.39
C VAL A 5 -17.91 -32.87 -8.78
N SER A 6 -16.80 -33.11 -9.49
CA SER A 6 -15.89 -32.03 -9.92
C SER A 6 -16.53 -31.18 -11.01
N ALA A 7 -17.18 -31.81 -11.99
CA ALA A 7 -17.94 -31.11 -13.04
C ALA A 7 -19.11 -30.30 -12.46
N LEU A 8 -19.85 -30.87 -11.50
CA LEU A 8 -20.93 -30.16 -10.80
C LEU A 8 -20.41 -28.98 -9.96
N GLY A 9 -19.27 -29.14 -9.28
CA GLY A 9 -18.62 -28.05 -8.55
C GLY A 9 -18.17 -26.90 -9.46
N LEU A 10 -17.55 -27.21 -10.60
CA LEU A 10 -17.19 -26.20 -11.60
C LEU A 10 -18.43 -25.50 -12.18
N ALA A 11 -19.49 -26.25 -12.51
CA ALA A 11 -20.72 -25.69 -13.02
C ALA A 11 -21.40 -24.74 -12.02
N LEU A 12 -21.46 -25.13 -10.74
CA LEU A 12 -21.98 -24.28 -9.67
C LEU A 12 -21.13 -23.01 -9.49
N TYR A 13 -19.80 -23.14 -9.50
CA TYR A 13 -18.89 -21.99 -9.40
C TYR A 13 -19.09 -20.99 -10.55
N VAL A 14 -19.11 -21.48 -11.80
CA VAL A 14 -19.33 -20.64 -12.98
C VAL A 14 -20.71 -19.98 -12.93
N TYR A 15 -21.74 -20.70 -12.47
CA TYR A 15 -23.10 -20.16 -12.30
C TYR A 15 -23.16 -19.04 -11.26
N THR A 16 -22.54 -19.23 -10.08
CA THR A 16 -22.53 -18.20 -9.02
C THR A 16 -21.80 -16.94 -9.45
N VAL A 17 -20.64 -17.09 -10.11
CA VAL A 17 -19.90 -15.96 -10.68
C VAL A 17 -20.75 -15.23 -11.73
N GLY A 18 -21.47 -15.97 -12.56
CA GLY A 18 -22.39 -15.41 -13.56
C GLY A 18 -23.54 -14.61 -12.94
N LEU A 19 -24.15 -15.08 -11.85
CA LEU A 19 -25.22 -14.36 -11.15
C LEU A 19 -24.74 -13.08 -10.49
N GLU A 20 -23.58 -13.12 -9.81
CA GLU A 20 -23.00 -11.97 -9.12
C GLU A 20 -22.56 -10.88 -10.12
N SER A 21 -21.94 -11.29 -11.22
CA SER A 21 -21.43 -10.37 -12.23
C SER A 21 -22.51 -9.87 -13.21
N GLY A 22 -23.64 -10.57 -13.38
CA GLY A 22 -24.64 -10.31 -14.42
C GLY A 22 -25.13 -8.86 -14.52
N PRO A 23 -25.65 -8.24 -13.45
CA PRO A 23 -26.18 -6.87 -13.51
C PRO A 23 -25.11 -5.82 -13.84
N SER A 24 -23.89 -5.98 -13.31
CA SER A 24 -22.76 -5.08 -13.60
C SER A 24 -22.18 -5.32 -14.99
N PHE A 25 -22.16 -6.57 -15.45
CA PHE A 25 -21.67 -6.97 -16.76
C PHE A 25 -22.41 -6.24 -17.87
N PHE A 26 -23.74 -6.30 -17.93
CA PHE A 26 -24.49 -5.63 -19.01
C PHE A 26 -24.35 -4.11 -18.98
N ARG A 27 -24.21 -3.52 -17.78
CA ARG A 27 -24.00 -2.07 -17.61
C ARG A 27 -22.63 -1.64 -18.15
N GLU A 28 -21.59 -2.44 -17.95
CA GLU A 28 -20.22 -2.11 -18.34
C GLU A 28 -19.85 -2.60 -19.74
N LEU A 29 -20.54 -3.62 -20.24
CA LEU A 29 -20.26 -4.28 -21.51
C LEU A 29 -20.18 -3.27 -22.65
N ARG A 30 -21.21 -2.43 -22.86
CA ARG A 30 -21.23 -1.49 -24.00
C ARG A 30 -20.05 -0.52 -24.04
N GLY A 31 -19.56 -0.07 -22.88
CA GLY A 31 -18.41 0.83 -22.80
C GLY A 31 -17.07 0.12 -22.96
N GLN A 32 -16.98 -1.15 -22.53
CA GLN A 32 -15.75 -1.92 -22.51
C GLN A 32 -15.63 -2.96 -23.63
N LEU A 33 -16.66 -3.14 -24.46
CA LEU A 33 -16.74 -4.17 -25.51
C LEU A 33 -15.48 -4.19 -26.40
N ALA A 34 -14.99 -3.02 -26.83
CA ALA A 34 -13.80 -2.94 -27.67
C ALA A 34 -12.54 -3.44 -26.94
N VAL A 35 -12.40 -3.10 -25.65
CA VAL A 35 -11.28 -3.54 -24.81
C VAL A 35 -11.35 -5.04 -24.55
N MET A 36 -12.54 -5.55 -24.22
CA MET A 36 -12.76 -6.98 -24.00
C MET A 36 -12.52 -7.79 -25.28
N ALA A 37 -13.02 -7.33 -26.43
CA ALA A 37 -12.77 -7.96 -27.71
C ALA A 37 -11.27 -7.97 -28.05
N GLY A 38 -10.58 -6.85 -27.82
CA GLY A 38 -9.13 -6.77 -27.99
C GLY A 38 -8.38 -7.74 -27.08
N ALA A 39 -8.79 -7.87 -25.81
CA ALA A 39 -8.21 -8.83 -24.88
C ALA A 39 -8.42 -10.28 -25.33
N VAL A 40 -9.62 -10.64 -25.78
CA VAL A 40 -9.92 -11.97 -26.33
C VAL A 40 -9.05 -12.26 -27.55
N VAL A 41 -8.94 -11.31 -28.49
CA VAL A 41 -8.08 -11.47 -29.68
C VAL A 41 -6.63 -11.65 -29.25
N ALA A 42 -6.12 -10.85 -28.31
CA ALA A 42 -4.75 -10.99 -27.82
C ALA A 42 -4.49 -12.35 -27.16
N LEU A 43 -5.43 -12.85 -26.35
CA LEU A 43 -5.34 -14.18 -25.74
C LEU A 43 -5.34 -15.29 -26.80
N VAL A 44 -6.23 -15.21 -27.80
CA VAL A 44 -6.27 -16.22 -28.88
C VAL A 44 -4.97 -16.19 -29.69
N VAL A 45 -4.50 -15.01 -30.07
CA VAL A 45 -3.25 -14.86 -30.83
C VAL A 45 -2.07 -15.42 -30.04
N THR A 46 -1.95 -15.07 -28.76
CA THR A 46 -0.85 -15.59 -27.92
C THR A 46 -0.95 -17.10 -27.72
N ALA A 47 -2.14 -17.65 -27.52
CA ALA A 47 -2.33 -19.11 -27.44
C ALA A 47 -1.91 -19.82 -28.72
N VAL A 48 -2.28 -19.29 -29.90
CA VAL A 48 -1.88 -19.83 -31.21
C VAL A 48 -0.37 -19.75 -31.39
N VAL A 49 0.24 -18.61 -31.08
CA VAL A 49 1.70 -18.44 -31.20
C VAL A 49 2.44 -19.40 -30.28
N VAL A 50 2.06 -19.51 -29.01
CA VAL A 50 2.67 -20.45 -28.05
C VAL A 50 2.49 -21.89 -28.50
N GLY A 51 1.29 -22.24 -28.99
CA GLY A 51 1.01 -23.58 -29.52
C GLY A 51 1.88 -23.92 -30.73
N LEU A 52 1.93 -23.03 -31.73
CA LEU A 52 2.71 -23.25 -32.95
C LEU A 52 4.22 -23.28 -32.68
N VAL A 53 4.73 -22.28 -31.96
CA VAL A 53 6.18 -22.18 -31.65
C VAL A 53 6.61 -23.31 -30.72
N GLY A 54 5.82 -23.60 -29.68
CA GLY A 54 6.11 -24.69 -28.75
C GLY A 54 6.08 -26.06 -29.42
N HIS A 55 5.10 -26.30 -30.27
CA HIS A 55 4.96 -27.59 -30.94
C HIS A 55 5.97 -27.78 -32.07
N TYR A 56 6.05 -26.85 -33.01
CA TYR A 56 6.93 -26.98 -34.18
C TYR A 56 8.37 -26.57 -33.91
N GLY A 57 8.61 -25.65 -32.98
CA GLY A 57 9.97 -25.19 -32.64
C GLY A 57 10.65 -26.08 -31.60
N PHE A 58 9.92 -26.54 -30.58
CA PHE A 58 10.48 -27.29 -29.44
C PHE A 58 9.99 -28.74 -29.34
N GLY A 59 9.08 -29.18 -30.22
CA GLY A 59 8.55 -30.55 -30.22
C GLY A 59 7.66 -30.87 -29.02
N ILE A 60 7.13 -29.86 -28.32
CA ILE A 60 6.33 -30.06 -27.11
C ILE A 60 4.91 -30.48 -27.50
N SER A 61 4.29 -31.38 -26.73
CA SER A 61 2.92 -31.82 -27.02
C SER A 61 1.90 -30.68 -26.82
N GLY A 62 0.91 -30.63 -27.72
CA GLY A 62 -0.17 -29.64 -27.65
C GLY A 62 -0.92 -29.64 -26.31
N PRO A 63 -1.33 -30.80 -25.76
CA PRO A 63 -1.99 -30.87 -24.46
C PRO A 63 -1.15 -30.29 -23.30
N PHE A 64 0.16 -30.54 -23.31
CA PHE A 64 1.07 -29.98 -22.31
C PHE A 64 1.15 -28.44 -22.43
N LEU A 65 1.27 -27.93 -23.65
CA LEU A 65 1.30 -26.48 -23.90
C LEU A 65 -0.01 -25.80 -23.51
N ALA A 66 -1.16 -26.42 -23.78
CA ALA A 66 -2.47 -25.90 -23.37
C ALA A 66 -2.59 -25.80 -21.85
N GLY A 67 -2.15 -26.84 -21.13
CA GLY A 67 -2.06 -26.83 -19.67
C GLY A 67 -1.10 -25.78 -19.12
N GLY A 68 0.08 -25.65 -19.73
CA GLY A 68 1.07 -24.64 -19.37
C GLY A 68 0.58 -23.21 -19.59
N TYR A 69 -0.11 -22.95 -20.71
CA TYR A 69 -0.74 -21.66 -20.99
C TYR A 69 -1.83 -21.34 -19.95
N ALA A 70 -2.66 -22.32 -19.60
CA ALA A 70 -3.64 -22.17 -18.52
C ALA A 70 -2.98 -21.91 -17.16
N GLY A 71 -1.85 -22.56 -16.88
CA GLY A 71 -1.07 -22.36 -15.66
C GLY A 71 -0.47 -20.96 -15.56
N ILE A 72 0.14 -20.47 -16.64
CA ILE A 72 0.70 -19.12 -16.70
C ILE A 72 -0.41 -18.06 -16.59
N GLY A 73 -1.53 -18.28 -17.27
CA GLY A 73 -2.72 -17.44 -17.16
C GLY A 73 -3.49 -17.60 -15.86
N THR A 74 -3.03 -18.45 -14.94
CA THR A 74 -3.69 -18.75 -13.66
C THR A 74 -5.19 -19.08 -13.80
N THR A 75 -5.57 -19.76 -14.89
CA THR A 75 -6.97 -20.02 -15.25
C THR A 75 -7.34 -21.50 -15.04
N THR A 76 -7.97 -21.76 -13.90
CA THR A 76 -8.48 -23.11 -13.54
C THR A 76 -9.54 -23.63 -14.51
N PRO A 77 -10.51 -22.81 -14.99
CA PRO A 77 -11.45 -23.26 -16.02
C PRO A 77 -10.76 -23.60 -17.36
N GLY A 78 -9.68 -22.87 -17.69
CA GLY A 78 -8.86 -23.16 -18.87
C GLY A 78 -8.16 -24.52 -18.79
N LEU A 79 -7.68 -24.90 -17.60
CA LEU A 79 -7.14 -26.25 -17.37
C LEU A 79 -8.21 -27.32 -17.55
N ALA A 80 -9.39 -27.14 -16.96
CA ALA A 80 -10.49 -28.11 -17.09
C ALA A 80 -10.86 -28.32 -18.56
N ALA A 81 -11.01 -27.24 -19.34
CA ALA A 81 -11.27 -27.32 -20.78
C ALA A 81 -10.14 -28.03 -21.55
N ALA A 82 -8.87 -27.80 -21.20
CA ALA A 82 -7.73 -28.47 -21.82
C ALA A 82 -7.67 -29.98 -21.49
N GLN A 83 -8.08 -30.36 -20.27
CA GLN A 83 -8.17 -31.76 -19.85
C GLN A 83 -9.30 -32.49 -20.58
N ASP A 84 -10.47 -31.86 -20.69
CA ASP A 84 -11.62 -32.42 -21.41
C ASP A 84 -11.36 -32.59 -22.91
N ALA A 85 -10.58 -31.68 -23.50
CA ALA A 85 -10.21 -31.73 -24.93
C ALA A 85 -9.03 -32.68 -25.23
N SER A 86 -8.33 -33.19 -24.21
CA SER A 86 -7.15 -34.05 -24.37
C SER A 86 -7.51 -35.53 -24.24
N ALA A 87 -6.93 -36.37 -25.10
CA ALA A 87 -7.01 -37.83 -24.95
C ALA A 87 -6.29 -38.34 -23.68
N ASP A 88 -5.28 -37.58 -23.22
CA ASP A 88 -4.57 -37.83 -21.96
C ASP A 88 -4.68 -36.59 -21.06
N PRO A 89 -5.59 -36.59 -20.06
CA PRO A 89 -5.78 -35.48 -19.14
C PRO A 89 -4.58 -35.20 -18.21
N THR A 90 -3.60 -36.10 -18.14
CA THR A 90 -2.41 -35.90 -17.30
C THR A 90 -1.46 -34.89 -17.91
N GLN A 91 -1.35 -34.81 -19.25
CA GLN A 91 -0.43 -33.88 -19.90
C GLN A 91 -0.78 -32.40 -19.63
N PRO A 92 -2.04 -31.94 -19.77
CA PRO A 92 -2.41 -30.58 -19.37
C PRO A 92 -2.19 -30.31 -17.88
N ALA A 93 -2.47 -31.30 -17.01
CA ALA A 93 -2.26 -31.14 -15.57
C ALA A 93 -0.79 -30.90 -15.21
N VAL A 94 0.14 -31.64 -15.84
CA VAL A 94 1.58 -31.45 -15.65
C VAL A 94 2.03 -30.09 -16.17
N GLY A 95 1.57 -29.68 -17.36
CA GLY A 95 1.87 -28.36 -17.91
C GLY A 95 1.44 -27.24 -16.98
N TYR A 96 0.21 -27.33 -16.43
CA TYR A 96 -0.32 -26.36 -15.48
C TYR A 96 0.49 -26.29 -14.18
N ALA A 97 0.86 -27.44 -13.62
CA ALA A 97 1.64 -27.53 -12.39
C ALA A 97 3.01 -26.83 -12.49
N ILE A 98 3.60 -26.79 -13.70
CA ILE A 98 4.85 -26.09 -13.96
C ILE A 98 4.61 -24.60 -14.25
N GLY A 99 3.59 -24.28 -15.06
CA GLY A 99 3.29 -22.91 -15.48
C GLY A 99 2.86 -22.00 -14.33
N TYR A 100 2.06 -22.51 -13.40
CA TYR A 100 1.48 -21.71 -12.31
C TYR A 100 2.52 -21.10 -11.35
N PRO A 101 3.46 -21.88 -10.75
CA PRO A 101 4.47 -21.31 -9.87
C PRO A 101 5.37 -20.31 -10.60
N LEU A 102 5.72 -20.59 -11.86
CA LEU A 102 6.55 -19.70 -12.66
C LEU A 102 5.89 -18.34 -12.86
N ALA A 103 4.60 -18.32 -13.20
CA ALA A 103 3.86 -17.08 -13.37
C ALA A 103 3.77 -16.28 -12.07
N VAL A 104 3.47 -16.94 -10.95
CA VAL A 104 3.38 -16.29 -9.64
C VAL A 104 4.72 -15.67 -9.26
N VAL A 105 5.82 -16.42 -9.34
CA VAL A 105 7.16 -15.93 -8.98
C VAL A 105 7.59 -14.76 -9.86
N ILE A 106 7.44 -14.88 -11.19
CA ILE A 106 7.81 -13.82 -12.12
C ILE A 106 6.95 -12.57 -11.87
N THR A 107 5.63 -12.74 -11.66
CA THR A 107 4.72 -11.62 -11.42
C THR A 107 5.06 -10.89 -10.13
N ILE A 108 5.31 -11.62 -9.03
CA ILE A 108 5.74 -11.03 -7.76
C ILE A 108 7.05 -10.28 -7.96
N MET A 109 8.04 -10.92 -8.58
CA MET A 109 9.34 -10.26 -8.80
C MET A 109 9.22 -8.99 -9.65
N PHE A 110 8.40 -9.03 -10.70
CA PHE A 110 8.14 -7.88 -11.56
C PHE A 110 7.45 -6.75 -10.80
N VAL A 111 6.36 -7.04 -10.08
CA VAL A 111 5.63 -6.05 -9.29
C VAL A 111 6.51 -5.47 -8.20
N SER A 112 7.26 -6.30 -7.46
CA SER A 112 8.19 -5.85 -6.44
C SER A 112 9.31 -4.99 -7.02
N ALA A 113 9.87 -5.34 -8.18
CA ALA A 113 10.90 -4.53 -8.84
C ALA A 113 10.35 -3.18 -9.32
N VAL A 114 9.13 -3.15 -9.85
CA VAL A 114 8.45 -1.91 -10.25
C VAL A 114 8.14 -1.05 -9.02
N ALA A 115 7.60 -1.64 -7.95
CA ALA A 115 7.28 -0.95 -6.70
C ALA A 115 8.53 -0.41 -6.01
N ALA A 116 9.65 -1.14 -6.04
CA ALA A 116 10.91 -0.69 -5.46
C ALA A 116 11.54 0.49 -6.23
N ARG A 117 11.23 0.64 -7.52
CA ARG A 117 11.81 1.70 -8.38
C ARG A 117 10.89 2.90 -8.60
N ARG A 118 9.58 2.72 -8.47
CA ARG A 118 8.59 3.81 -8.59
C ARG A 118 8.08 4.16 -7.20
N THR A 119 8.37 5.36 -6.76
CA THR A 119 7.51 6.06 -5.81
C THR A 119 6.24 6.44 -6.56
N TRP A 120 5.17 5.66 -6.36
CA TRP A 120 3.87 5.95 -6.94
C TRP A 120 3.26 7.12 -6.15
N THR A 121 3.61 8.34 -6.50
CA THR A 121 2.91 9.53 -6.01
C THR A 121 1.47 9.46 -6.55
N ALA A 122 0.51 9.14 -5.69
CA ALA A 122 -0.88 9.10 -6.10
C ALA A 122 -1.30 10.52 -6.50
N ARG A 123 -2.17 10.67 -7.52
CA ARG A 123 -2.72 11.99 -7.89
C ARG A 123 -3.50 12.69 -6.76
N ARG A 124 -3.78 11.97 -5.66
CA ARG A 124 -4.42 12.47 -4.44
C ARG A 124 -3.49 12.46 -3.23
N ASP A 125 -2.20 12.16 -3.39
CA ASP A 125 -1.26 12.44 -2.31
C ASP A 125 -1.28 13.96 -2.10
N PRO A 126 -1.70 14.45 -0.93
CA PRO A 126 -1.72 15.87 -0.69
C PRO A 126 -0.28 16.36 -0.73
N ASP A 127 0.02 17.29 -1.66
CA ASP A 127 1.16 18.21 -1.54
C ASP A 127 0.90 19.07 -0.29
N SER A 128 1.13 18.49 0.87
CA SER A 128 0.84 19.10 2.16
C SER A 128 1.79 20.26 2.47
N GLY A 129 2.80 20.49 1.63
CA GLY A 129 3.92 21.39 1.92
C GLY A 129 4.75 20.91 3.12
N LEU A 130 4.41 19.75 3.69
CA LEU A 130 5.11 19.12 4.79
C LEU A 130 6.22 18.21 4.22
N PRO A 131 7.33 18.09 4.95
CA PRO A 131 8.44 17.24 4.55
C PRO A 131 8.00 15.77 4.47
N SER A 132 8.60 15.01 3.55
CA SER A 132 8.29 13.59 3.29
C SER A 132 8.54 12.68 4.50
N THR A 133 9.20 13.19 5.53
CA THR A 133 9.45 12.51 6.79
C THR A 133 9.45 13.54 7.92
N LEU A 134 8.62 13.29 8.94
CA LEU A 134 8.62 14.06 10.17
C LEU A 134 9.55 13.37 11.18
N ILE A 135 10.45 14.15 11.78
CA ILE A 135 11.31 13.69 12.86
C ILE A 135 10.90 14.37 14.16
N THR A 136 11.25 13.74 15.29
CA THR A 136 11.06 14.29 16.63
C THR A 136 12.40 14.42 17.34
N ARG A 137 12.67 15.58 17.95
CA ARG A 137 13.88 15.79 18.77
C ARG A 137 13.54 16.56 20.04
N THR A 138 14.12 16.17 21.17
CA THR A 138 14.05 16.97 22.40
C THR A 138 15.21 17.93 22.45
N VAL A 139 14.90 19.21 22.58
CA VAL A 139 15.88 20.29 22.68
C VAL A 139 15.82 20.87 24.08
N GLU A 140 16.99 21.04 24.70
CA GLU A 140 17.16 21.80 25.92
C GLU A 140 17.46 23.25 25.55
N VAL A 141 16.64 24.16 26.07
CA VAL A 141 16.67 25.58 25.78
C VAL A 141 17.86 26.18 26.51
N ALA A 142 18.77 26.79 25.76
CA ALA A 142 19.96 27.43 26.32
C ALA A 142 19.79 28.94 26.51
N ARG A 143 18.84 29.55 25.79
CA ARG A 143 18.64 31.01 25.72
C ARG A 143 17.16 31.34 25.89
N GLU A 144 16.86 32.41 26.62
CA GLU A 144 15.49 32.92 26.69
C GLU A 144 15.03 33.33 25.29
N THR A 145 13.98 32.69 24.81
CA THR A 145 13.49 32.86 23.43
C THR A 145 11.97 32.83 23.44
N HIS A 146 11.34 33.71 22.66
CA HIS A 146 9.91 33.64 22.42
C HIS A 146 9.62 32.51 21.43
N TRP A 147 8.62 31.68 21.71
CA TRP A 147 8.30 30.52 20.88
C TRP A 147 8.04 30.89 19.42
N ALA A 148 7.37 32.02 19.17
CA ALA A 148 7.11 32.51 17.81
C ALA A 148 8.37 32.93 17.03
N ASP A 149 9.48 33.22 17.72
CA ASP A 149 10.74 33.63 17.08
C ASP A 149 11.58 32.42 16.62
N VAL A 150 11.19 31.20 17.03
CA VAL A 150 11.88 29.97 16.64
C VAL A 150 11.65 29.70 15.14
N PRO A 151 12.72 29.46 14.37
CA PRO A 151 12.61 29.15 12.94
C PRO A 151 11.61 28.02 12.67
N GLY A 152 10.71 28.24 11.72
CA GLY A 152 9.71 27.25 11.30
C GLY A 152 8.42 27.21 12.12
N VAL A 153 8.35 27.86 13.29
CA VAL A 153 7.14 27.85 14.14
C VAL A 153 6.01 28.68 13.53
N THR A 154 6.25 29.94 13.16
CA THR A 154 5.23 30.82 12.54
C THR A 154 4.76 30.31 11.18
N ALA A 155 5.64 29.63 10.45
CA ALA A 155 5.33 28.96 9.18
C ALA A 155 4.65 27.59 9.36
N HIS A 156 4.38 27.16 10.61
CA HIS A 156 3.77 25.86 10.94
C HIS A 156 4.55 24.64 10.40
N ARG A 157 5.87 24.79 10.21
CA ARG A 157 6.78 23.71 9.79
C ARG A 157 7.39 22.96 10.97
N VAL A 158 7.47 23.63 12.12
CA VAL A 158 7.91 23.06 13.39
C VAL A 158 6.81 23.24 14.42
N LEU A 159 6.45 22.15 15.07
CA LEU A 159 5.48 22.11 16.16
C LEU A 159 6.16 21.62 17.43
N ALA A 160 5.66 22.05 18.58
CA ALA A 160 6.01 21.46 19.86
C ALA A 160 4.95 20.43 20.24
N SER A 161 5.34 19.20 20.56
CA SER A 161 4.40 18.20 21.08
C SER A 161 4.35 18.20 22.61
N GLU A 162 5.52 18.29 23.24
CA GLU A 162 5.69 18.26 24.69
C GLU A 162 6.64 19.34 25.15
N TYR A 163 6.41 19.81 26.37
CA TYR A 163 7.21 20.81 27.03
C TYR A 163 7.36 20.46 28.51
N ARG A 164 8.58 20.57 29.02
CA ARG A 164 8.92 20.38 30.42
C ARG A 164 9.72 21.61 30.88
N PRO A 165 9.21 22.41 31.83
CA PRO A 165 9.99 23.43 32.49
C PRO A 165 11.21 22.84 33.20
N ALA A 166 12.28 23.61 33.40
CA ALA A 166 13.52 23.15 34.08
C ALA A 166 13.26 22.37 35.38
N ASP A 167 12.38 22.89 36.25
CA ASP A 167 12.01 22.30 37.54
C ASP A 167 10.56 21.74 37.55
N GLY A 168 10.02 21.44 36.37
CA GLY A 168 8.62 21.09 36.19
C GLY A 168 8.37 19.65 35.77
N VAL A 169 7.09 19.31 35.72
CA VAL A 169 6.61 18.07 35.10
C VAL A 169 6.37 18.29 33.61
N THR A 170 6.54 17.23 32.82
CA THR A 170 6.24 17.23 31.38
C THR A 170 4.74 17.48 31.16
N ARG A 171 4.42 18.33 30.18
CA ARG A 171 3.05 18.64 29.77
C ARG A 171 2.96 18.76 28.25
N VAL A 172 1.75 18.63 27.72
CA VAL A 172 1.47 18.85 26.29
C VAL A 172 1.67 20.33 25.95
N ALA A 173 2.41 20.61 24.88
CA ALA A 173 2.69 21.97 24.42
C ALA A 173 1.51 22.53 23.60
N ARG A 174 0.46 23.01 24.29
CA ARG A 174 -0.73 23.60 23.63
C ARG A 174 -0.55 25.07 23.26
N GLU A 175 0.07 25.85 24.13
CA GLU A 175 0.28 27.30 23.97
C GLU A 175 1.61 27.67 24.63
N LEU A 176 2.69 27.60 23.85
CA LEU A 176 4.01 28.06 24.28
C LEU A 176 4.16 29.54 23.95
N ASP A 177 4.57 30.33 24.93
CA ASP A 177 4.79 31.77 24.80
C ASP A 177 6.29 32.08 24.88
N ARG A 178 6.86 32.03 26.08
CA ARG A 178 8.31 32.12 26.30
C ARG A 178 8.92 30.83 26.80
N LEU A 179 10.11 30.53 26.30
CA LEU A 179 10.96 29.45 26.73
C LEU A 179 12.14 30.01 27.52
N SER A 180 12.39 29.46 28.70
CA SER A 180 13.47 29.85 29.60
C SER A 180 14.65 28.87 29.50
N PRO A 181 15.88 29.31 29.80
CA PRO A 181 17.02 28.40 29.89
C PRO A 181 16.77 27.23 30.85
N GLY A 182 17.10 26.02 30.42
CA GLY A 182 16.88 24.77 31.17
C GLY A 182 15.55 24.07 30.85
N ASP A 183 14.62 24.76 30.17
CA ASP A 183 13.39 24.13 29.70
C ASP A 183 13.71 23.10 28.60
N ARG A 184 12.86 22.10 28.46
CA ARG A 184 12.99 21.07 27.42
C ARG A 184 11.72 20.99 26.60
N VAL A 185 11.86 21.02 25.28
CA VAL A 185 10.75 20.97 24.32
C VAL A 185 10.98 19.87 23.30
N VAL A 186 9.93 19.14 22.95
CA VAL A 186 9.95 18.17 21.84
C VAL A 186 9.51 18.89 20.57
N LEU A 187 10.44 19.05 19.63
CA LEU A 187 10.18 19.60 18.31
C LEU A 187 9.78 18.48 17.34
N VAL A 188 8.77 18.76 16.52
CA VAL A 188 8.25 17.88 15.47
C VAL A 188 8.22 18.65 14.16
N GLY A 189 8.84 18.10 13.12
CA GLY A 189 8.92 18.78 11.82
C GLY A 189 9.85 18.04 10.85
N GLY A 190 10.19 18.70 9.74
CA GLY A 190 11.22 18.19 8.81
C GLY A 190 12.61 18.20 9.43
N GLU A 191 13.50 17.40 8.86
CA GLU A 191 14.87 17.30 9.38
C GLU A 191 15.60 18.65 9.39
N ASP A 192 15.54 19.40 8.28
CA ASP A 192 16.17 20.72 8.16
C ASP A 192 15.53 21.76 9.08
N ASP A 193 14.19 21.80 9.13
CA ASP A 193 13.46 22.76 9.96
C ASP A 193 13.69 22.51 11.46
N VAL A 194 13.69 21.25 11.89
CA VAL A 194 13.98 20.85 13.29
C VAL A 194 15.44 21.13 13.63
N ALA A 195 16.38 20.94 12.69
CA ALA A 195 17.78 21.29 12.92
C ALA A 195 17.96 22.81 13.13
N ALA A 196 17.37 23.64 12.28
CA ALA A 196 17.40 25.09 12.42
C ALA A 196 16.75 25.58 13.73
N ALA A 197 15.61 25.00 14.10
CA ALA A 197 14.94 25.30 15.37
C ALA A 197 15.78 24.86 16.58
N THR A 198 16.46 23.71 16.49
CA THR A 198 17.37 23.22 17.54
C THR A 198 18.53 24.18 17.75
N GLU A 199 19.17 24.65 16.68
CA GLU A 199 20.29 25.61 16.74
C GLU A 199 19.86 26.97 17.32
N ALA A 200 18.64 27.42 17.01
CA ALA A 200 18.09 28.65 17.58
C ALA A 200 17.85 28.51 19.10
N LEU A 201 17.29 27.39 19.54
CA LEU A 201 16.88 27.19 20.93
C LEU A 201 18.03 26.81 21.88
N GLY A 202 18.95 25.96 21.43
CA GLY A 202 20.01 25.46 22.29
C GLY A 202 20.67 24.19 21.75
N TYR A 203 20.57 23.10 22.51
CA TYR A 203 21.23 21.83 22.18
C TYR A 203 20.31 20.64 22.32
N LEU A 204 20.65 19.56 21.62
CA LEU A 204 19.94 18.30 21.72
C LEU A 204 20.02 17.77 23.17
N ALA A 205 18.86 17.51 23.77
CA ALA A 205 18.80 16.96 25.11
C ALA A 205 19.29 15.49 25.09
N PRO A 206 20.05 15.05 26.11
CA PRO A 206 20.58 13.68 26.17
C PRO A 206 19.49 12.62 26.40
N ARG A 207 18.31 13.00 26.89
CA ARG A 207 17.15 12.12 27.03
C ARG A 207 15.98 12.68 26.23
N HIS A 208 15.34 11.81 25.45
CA HIS A 208 14.15 12.17 24.71
C HIS A 208 12.95 12.16 25.65
N LEU A 209 12.17 13.25 25.64
CA LEU A 209 11.01 13.41 26.52
C LEU A 209 9.92 12.35 26.25
N LEU A 210 9.73 11.95 24.98
CA LEU A 210 8.73 10.95 24.58
C LEU A 210 9.01 9.53 25.10
N ASP A 211 10.22 9.27 25.62
CA ASP A 211 10.55 7.98 26.23
C ASP A 211 9.93 7.84 27.64
N ASP A 212 9.55 8.96 28.27
CA ASP A 212 8.92 9.00 29.58
C ASP A 212 7.41 9.25 29.47
N ARG A 213 6.62 8.19 29.71
CA ARG A 213 5.16 8.22 29.61
C ARG A 213 4.43 8.45 30.93
N SER A 214 5.13 8.87 31.97
CA SER A 214 4.54 9.03 33.31
C SER A 214 3.56 10.21 33.40
N ALA A 215 3.81 11.29 32.66
CA ALA A 215 3.00 12.50 32.69
C ALA A 215 2.20 12.75 31.40
N VAL A 216 2.73 12.34 30.25
CA VAL A 216 2.09 12.47 28.93
C VAL A 216 2.14 11.13 28.22
N ASP A 217 0.99 10.63 27.76
CA ASP A 217 0.89 9.40 26.96
C ASP A 217 0.38 9.73 25.56
N TYR A 218 0.79 8.95 24.57
CA TYR A 218 0.34 9.09 23.20
C TYR A 218 -0.23 7.79 22.67
N ARG A 219 -1.29 7.90 21.89
CA ARG A 219 -1.92 6.76 21.22
C ARG A 219 -1.98 7.02 19.73
N ARG A 220 -1.62 6.01 18.94
CA ARG A 220 -1.83 6.03 17.50
C ARG A 220 -3.26 5.56 17.23
N VAL A 221 -4.03 6.40 16.55
CA VAL A 221 -5.39 6.09 16.12
C VAL A 221 -5.38 6.08 14.59
N LEU A 222 -5.83 4.98 13.98
CA LEU A 222 -5.98 4.88 12.54
C LEU A 222 -7.35 5.42 12.15
N LEU A 223 -7.38 6.51 11.39
CA LEU A 223 -8.60 7.04 10.82
C LEU A 223 -8.84 6.41 9.45
N THR A 224 -9.85 5.56 9.34
CA THR A 224 -10.21 4.88 8.08
C THR A 224 -11.23 5.66 7.25
N ASN A 225 -11.98 6.58 7.87
CA ASN A 225 -12.95 7.42 7.18
C ASN A 225 -12.28 8.69 6.62
N PRO A 226 -12.16 8.85 5.28
CA PRO A 226 -11.51 10.01 4.68
C PRO A 226 -12.29 11.31 4.89
N ASP A 227 -13.60 11.26 5.13
CA ASP A 227 -14.43 12.46 5.34
C ASP A 227 -14.12 13.15 6.67
N LEU A 228 -13.51 12.41 7.61
CA LEU A 228 -13.06 12.93 8.90
C LEU A 228 -11.61 13.41 8.84
N ALA A 229 -10.90 13.21 7.73
CA ALA A 229 -9.51 13.59 7.60
C ALA A 229 -9.36 15.12 7.52
N GLY A 230 -8.36 15.67 8.21
CA GLY A 230 -8.11 17.11 8.25
C GLY A 230 -8.86 17.86 9.35
N HIS A 231 -9.77 17.20 10.06
CA HIS A 231 -10.44 17.76 11.23
C HIS A 231 -9.59 17.62 12.50
N THR A 232 -9.67 18.61 13.39
CA THR A 232 -9.05 18.50 14.71
C THR A 232 -9.81 17.48 15.57
N VAL A 233 -9.14 16.85 16.56
CA VAL A 233 -9.80 15.87 17.45
C VAL A 233 -11.05 16.44 18.13
N ALA A 234 -11.04 17.75 18.43
CA ALA A 234 -12.20 18.45 19.01
C ALA A 234 -13.37 18.56 18.02
N GLU A 235 -13.09 18.79 16.74
CA GLU A 235 -14.10 18.85 15.67
C GLU A 235 -14.75 17.50 15.37
N LEU A 236 -14.06 16.41 15.67
CA LEU A 236 -14.59 15.06 15.46
C LEU A 236 -15.77 14.72 16.41
N GLY A 237 -16.06 15.57 17.41
CA GLY A 237 -17.16 15.34 18.34
C GLY A 237 -17.01 14.02 19.11
N LEU A 238 -15.78 13.59 19.38
CA LEU A 238 -15.47 12.33 20.07
C LEU A 238 -15.71 12.37 21.59
N GLY A 239 -16.58 13.27 22.05
CA GLY A 239 -17.20 13.30 23.37
C GLY A 239 -18.48 14.14 23.28
N GLU A 240 -19.63 13.71 23.78
CA GLU A 240 -19.95 12.65 24.76
C GLU A 240 -20.11 11.21 24.22
#